data_AF-A0A7J8WAK8-F1
#
_entry.id   AF-A0A7J8WAK8-F1
#
_cell.length_a   1.000
_cell.length_b   1.000
_cell.length_c   1.000
_cell.angle_alpha   90.00
_cell.angle_beta   90.00
_cell.angle_gamma   90.00
#
_symmetry.space_group_name_H-M   'P 1'
#
loop_
_entity.id
_entity.type
_entity.pdbx_description
1 polymer ?
#
loop_
_entity_poly.entity_id
_entity_poly.type
_entity_poly.pdbx_seq_one_letter_code
_entity_poly.pdbx_strand_id
1 'polypeptide(L)'
;LAYDVDDILDEFAYQQLRLKLQKLKLKPALVRCNFQGKKPRLQSTSLMDGAVEYVGRANEKQEMLELLKINNSDGVCVFSIVGMEGMGKTTLSQLVYNDPSIKESFDHRAWVCVSDEFDVVNITETILQSITSEPCAYNDLNLLQVKLKEKLSGKRFLLVLDNIWNKSSTDWTILRAPFGAGTKIIVTTRL
;
A
#
# COMPACT_ATOMS: atom_id res chain seq x y z
N LEU A 1 13.44 -6.51 30.35
CA LEU A 1 13.07 -7.51 29.34
C LEU A 1 11.62 -7.26 28.97
N ALA A 2 11.41 -6.40 27.97
CA ALA A 2 10.10 -6.20 27.38
C ALA A 2 10.09 -7.03 26.10
N TYR A 3 9.26 -8.07 26.08
CA TYR A 3 8.89 -8.72 24.83
C TYR A 3 7.89 -7.77 24.16
N ASP A 4 8.23 -7.30 22.95
CA ASP A 4 7.35 -6.44 22.18
C ASP A 4 6.09 -7.21 21.79
N VAL A 5 4.93 -6.57 21.94
CA VAL A 5 3.62 -7.16 21.60
C VAL A 5 3.52 -7.44 20.09
N ASP A 6 4.35 -6.78 19.28
CA ASP A 6 4.45 -6.97 17.83
C ASP A 6 5.19 -8.27 17.44
N ASP A 7 6.12 -8.77 18.27
CA ASP A 7 6.87 -10.01 17.97
C ASP A 7 5.96 -11.26 18.01
N ILE A 8 4.91 -11.25 18.86
CA ILE A 8 4.00 -12.38 19.02
C ILE A 8 2.97 -12.45 17.88
N LEU A 9 2.54 -11.29 17.37
CA LEU A 9 1.55 -11.22 16.31
C LEU A 9 2.12 -11.60 14.94
N ASP A 10 3.39 -11.26 14.68
CA ASP A 10 4.06 -11.65 13.44
C ASP A 10 4.45 -13.13 13.43
N GLU A 11 4.93 -13.72 14.53
CA GLU A 11 5.32 -15.15 14.51
C GLU A 11 4.11 -16.09 14.35
N PHE A 12 2.99 -15.82 15.03
CA PHE A 12 1.78 -16.64 14.89
C PHE A 12 1.11 -16.48 13.52
N ALA A 13 1.00 -15.25 13.00
CA ALA A 13 0.43 -15.01 11.67
C ALA A 13 1.30 -15.64 10.57
N TYR A 14 2.62 -15.55 10.69
CA TYR A 14 3.57 -16.12 9.75
C TYR A 14 3.58 -17.66 9.79
N GLN A 15 3.50 -18.28 10.97
CA GLN A 15 3.40 -19.74 11.11
C GLN A 15 2.08 -20.27 10.53
N GLN A 16 0.97 -19.57 10.72
CA GLN A 16 -0.32 -19.93 10.13
C GLN A 16 -0.32 -19.80 8.59
N LEU A 17 0.29 -18.74 8.06
CA LEU A 17 0.45 -18.55 6.62
C LEU A 17 1.37 -19.62 6.00
N ARG A 18 2.49 -19.95 6.67
CA ARG A 18 3.42 -21.00 6.27
C ARG A 18 2.77 -22.38 6.22
N LEU A 19 1.97 -22.72 7.25
CA LEU A 19 1.21 -23.97 7.29
C LEU A 19 0.15 -24.04 6.20
N LYS A 20 -0.46 -22.90 5.82
CA LYS A 20 -1.43 -22.82 4.73
C LYS A 20 -0.77 -22.99 3.36
N LEU A 21 0.43 -22.43 3.16
CA LEU A 21 1.23 -22.56 1.94
C LEU A 21 1.81 -23.96 1.75
N GLN A 22 2.26 -24.64 2.81
CA GLN A 22 2.74 -26.03 2.74
C GLN A 22 1.62 -27.01 2.35
N LYS A 23 0.38 -26.73 2.74
CA LYS A 23 -0.81 -27.53 2.35
C LYS A 23 -1.17 -27.40 0.86
N LEU A 24 -0.75 -26.32 0.19
CA LEU A 24 -1.12 -26.03 -1.19
C LEU A 24 -0.17 -26.63 -2.26
N LYS A 25 0.95 -27.28 -1.88
CA LYS A 25 1.90 -27.95 -2.80
C LYS A 25 2.35 -27.15 -4.04
N LEU A 26 2.37 -25.81 -4.01
CA LEU A 26 2.92 -25.03 -5.12
C LEU A 26 4.46 -25.07 -5.13
N LYS A 27 5.07 -25.43 -6.26
CA LYS A 27 6.51 -25.24 -6.52
C LYS A 27 6.72 -23.93 -7.27
N PRO A 28 7.57 -23.00 -6.81
CA PRO A 28 7.88 -21.79 -7.57
C PRO A 28 8.82 -22.13 -8.73
N ALA A 29 8.42 -21.76 -9.96
CA ALA A 29 9.33 -21.73 -11.10
C ALA A 29 10.14 -20.43 -11.04
N LEU A 30 11.45 -20.54 -10.87
CA LEU A 30 12.38 -19.40 -10.79
C LEU A 30 13.02 -19.19 -12.16
N VAL A 31 12.70 -18.08 -12.83
CA VAL A 31 13.45 -17.61 -14.00
C VAL A 31 14.49 -16.61 -13.51
N ARG A 32 15.78 -16.92 -13.75
CA ARG A 32 16.93 -16.13 -13.28
C ARG A 32 17.37 -15.16 -14.37
N CYS A 33 17.23 -13.86 -14.12
CA CYS A 33 17.81 -12.81 -14.95
C CYS A 33 18.88 -12.08 -14.14
N ASN A 34 20.14 -12.14 -14.57
CA ASN A 34 21.26 -11.43 -13.93
C ASN A 34 21.29 -9.97 -14.43
N PHE A 35 21.02 -8.99 -13.56
CA PHE A 35 21.37 -7.59 -13.82
C PHE A 35 22.50 -7.16 -12.88
N GLN A 36 23.67 -6.88 -13.45
CA GLN A 36 24.78 -6.21 -12.76
C GLN A 36 24.69 -4.70 -12.99
N GLY A 37 24.75 -3.94 -11.88
CA GLY A 37 24.77 -2.48 -11.83
C GLY A 37 23.72 -1.93 -10.86
N LYS A 38 24.13 -1.29 -9.75
CA LYS A 38 23.22 -0.53 -8.88
C LYS A 38 22.81 0.76 -9.59
N LYS A 39 21.83 0.66 -10.49
CA LYS A 39 21.05 1.82 -10.94
C LYS A 39 20.17 2.30 -9.77
N PRO A 40 19.93 3.62 -9.63
CA PRO A 40 18.92 4.13 -8.71
C PRO A 40 17.60 3.39 -8.97
N ARG A 41 16.96 2.89 -7.92
CA ARG A 41 15.66 2.21 -8.07
C ARG A 41 14.66 3.25 -8.56
N LEU A 42 14.13 3.04 -9.76
CA LEU A 42 13.03 3.84 -10.26
C LEU A 42 11.82 3.59 -9.36
N GLN A 43 11.17 4.68 -8.94
CA GLN A 43 9.93 4.58 -8.18
C GLN A 43 8.82 4.01 -9.05
N SER A 44 8.01 3.13 -8.46
CA SER A 44 6.83 2.61 -9.13
C SER A 44 5.78 3.71 -9.27
N THR A 45 4.91 3.55 -10.27
CA THR A 45 3.76 4.44 -10.45
C THR A 45 2.48 3.63 -10.44
N SER A 46 1.34 4.29 -10.28
CA SER A 46 0.06 3.61 -10.39
C SER A 46 -0.28 3.16 -11.81
N LEU A 47 0.46 3.57 -12.85
CA LEU A 47 0.11 3.29 -14.24
C LEU A 47 0.51 1.87 -14.64
N MET A 48 -0.36 1.25 -15.45
CA MET A 48 -0.12 -0.06 -16.05
C MET A 48 0.19 0.10 -17.53
N ASP A 49 0.97 -0.85 -18.06
CA ASP A 49 1.16 -0.96 -19.50
C ASP A 49 -0.12 -1.54 -20.13
N GLY A 50 -0.84 -0.71 -20.88
CA GLY A 50 -2.07 -1.11 -21.55
C GLY A 50 -1.87 -2.12 -22.68
N ALA A 51 -0.63 -2.31 -23.15
CA ALA A 51 -0.30 -3.33 -24.14
C ALA A 51 -0.04 -4.72 -23.51
N VAL A 52 0.06 -4.80 -22.18
CA VAL A 52 0.38 -6.04 -21.46
C VAL A 52 -0.88 -6.65 -20.85
N GLU A 53 -1.13 -7.91 -21.16
CA GLU A 53 -2.12 -8.72 -20.46
C GLU A 53 -1.52 -9.34 -19.19
N TYR A 54 -2.10 -9.04 -18.04
CA TYR A 54 -1.67 -9.59 -16.75
C TYR A 54 -2.54 -10.79 -16.36
N VAL A 55 -1.97 -12.00 -16.36
CA VAL A 55 -2.69 -13.26 -16.08
C VAL A 55 -2.32 -13.86 -14.72
N GLY A 56 -3.16 -14.78 -14.21
CA GLY A 56 -2.88 -15.56 -13.00
C GLY A 56 -3.18 -14.88 -11.66
N ARG A 57 -3.66 -13.62 -11.68
CA ARG A 57 -3.95 -12.81 -10.49
C ARG A 57 -5.44 -12.55 -10.25
N ALA A 58 -6.32 -13.16 -11.04
CA ALA A 58 -7.75 -12.88 -11.02
C ALA A 58 -8.39 -13.11 -9.64
N ASN A 59 -8.04 -14.21 -8.98
CA ASN A 59 -8.63 -14.57 -7.67
C ASN A 59 -8.18 -13.59 -6.57
N GLU A 60 -6.87 -13.34 -6.45
CA GLU A 60 -6.32 -12.40 -5.47
C GLU A 60 -6.88 -10.98 -5.70
N LYS A 61 -6.98 -10.56 -6.97
CA LYS A 61 -7.59 -9.28 -7.34
C LYS A 61 -9.04 -9.23 -6.86
N GLN A 62 -9.85 -10.23 -7.18
CA GLN A 62 -11.27 -10.26 -6.85
C GLN A 62 -11.51 -10.21 -5.33
N GLU A 63 -10.75 -10.98 -4.56
CA GLU A 63 -10.83 -10.97 -3.09
C GLU A 63 -10.53 -9.57 -2.52
N MET A 64 -9.48 -8.91 -3.03
CA MET A 64 -9.17 -7.54 -2.62
C MET A 64 -10.27 -6.54 -3.00
N LEU A 65 -10.86 -6.67 -4.20
CA LEU A 65 -11.96 -5.79 -4.63
C LEU A 65 -13.16 -5.90 -3.69
N GLU A 66 -13.51 -7.11 -3.28
CA GLU A 66 -14.62 -7.36 -2.36
C GLU A 66 -14.33 -6.73 -0.99
N LEU A 67 -13.15 -7.00 -0.42
CA LEU A 67 -12.77 -6.47 0.88
C LEU A 67 -12.68 -4.94 0.92
N LEU A 68 -12.20 -4.32 -0.16
CA LEU A 68 -12.09 -2.86 -0.25
C LEU A 68 -13.45 -2.16 -0.31
N LYS A 69 -14.47 -2.83 -0.86
CA LYS A 69 -15.84 -2.29 -0.98
C LYS A 69 -16.67 -2.42 0.30
N ILE A 70 -16.23 -3.22 1.26
CA ILE A 70 -16.91 -3.38 2.54
C ILE A 70 -16.82 -2.10 3.37
N ASN A 71 -17.97 -1.48 3.65
CA ASN A 71 -18.11 -0.25 4.45
C ASN A 71 -18.39 -0.55 5.93
N ASN A 72 -17.57 -1.40 6.57
CA ASN A 72 -17.83 -1.88 7.93
C ASN A 72 -16.86 -1.34 8.99
N SER A 73 -16.12 -0.25 8.72
CA SER A 73 -15.13 0.27 9.67
C SER A 73 -15.38 1.73 10.01
N ASP A 74 -15.57 1.99 11.32
CA ASP A 74 -15.61 3.33 11.91
C ASP A 74 -14.23 4.03 11.90
N GLY A 75 -13.22 3.42 11.28
CA GLY A 75 -11.85 3.93 11.22
C GLY A 75 -11.11 3.51 9.94
N VAL A 76 -9.79 3.55 10.01
CA VAL A 76 -8.88 3.22 8.90
C VAL A 76 -8.69 1.71 8.79
N CYS A 77 -8.80 1.16 7.59
CA CYS A 77 -8.55 -0.25 7.33
C CYS A 77 -7.31 -0.42 6.43
N VAL A 78 -6.41 -1.33 6.81
CA VAL A 78 -5.09 -1.51 6.17
C VAL A 78 -4.98 -2.92 5.61
N PHE A 79 -4.58 -3.03 4.35
CA PHE A 79 -4.35 -4.26 3.60
C PHE A 79 -2.85 -4.37 3.32
N SER A 80 -2.21 -5.43 3.82
CA SER A 80 -0.78 -5.66 3.58
C SER A 80 -0.58 -6.74 2.53
N ILE A 81 0.17 -6.43 1.47
CA ILE A 81 0.65 -7.39 0.48
C ILE A 81 2.14 -7.61 0.74
N VAL A 82 2.47 -8.79 1.24
CA VAL A 82 3.82 -9.15 1.68
C VAL A 82 4.35 -10.30 0.84
N GLY A 83 5.64 -10.27 0.52
CA GLY A 83 6.27 -11.34 -0.25
C GLY A 83 7.64 -10.96 -0.80
N MET A 84 8.34 -11.95 -1.36
CA MET A 84 9.69 -11.75 -1.91
C MET A 84 9.73 -10.77 -3.09
N GLU A 85 10.93 -10.30 -3.44
CA GLU A 85 11.15 -9.53 -4.67
C GLU A 85 10.71 -10.33 -5.90
N GLY A 86 10.17 -9.65 -6.91
CA GLY A 86 9.67 -10.30 -8.13
C GLY A 86 8.31 -11.00 -8.01
N MET A 87 7.72 -11.08 -6.82
CA MET A 87 6.41 -11.72 -6.60
C MET A 87 5.20 -10.93 -7.13
N GLY A 88 5.39 -9.81 -7.82
CA GLY A 88 4.29 -9.05 -8.45
C GLY A 88 3.36 -8.31 -7.48
N LYS A 89 3.79 -7.98 -6.27
CA LYS A 89 2.99 -7.26 -5.26
C LYS A 89 2.49 -5.88 -5.75
N THR A 90 3.40 -5.11 -6.33
CA THR A 90 3.11 -3.82 -6.97
C THR A 90 2.13 -4.01 -8.12
N THR A 91 2.32 -5.04 -8.95
CA THR A 91 1.41 -5.39 -10.05
C THR A 91 0.00 -5.69 -9.57
N LEU A 92 -0.15 -6.51 -8.52
CA LEU A 92 -1.47 -6.78 -7.93
C LEU A 92 -2.13 -5.50 -7.41
N SER A 93 -1.37 -4.65 -6.72
CA SER A 93 -1.85 -3.37 -6.21
C SER A 93 -2.29 -2.43 -7.34
N GLN A 94 -1.52 -2.35 -8.42
CA GLN A 94 -1.87 -1.57 -9.61
C GLN A 94 -3.14 -2.13 -10.30
N LEU A 95 -3.32 -3.46 -10.37
CA LEU A 95 -4.52 -4.08 -10.97
C LEU A 95 -5.78 -3.75 -10.17
N VAL A 96 -5.67 -3.73 -8.84
CA VAL A 96 -6.76 -3.37 -7.93
C VAL A 96 -7.04 -1.87 -7.98
N TYR A 97 -6.01 -1.04 -7.85
CA TYR A 97 -6.12 0.43 -7.82
C TYR A 97 -6.76 1.01 -9.10
N ASN A 98 -6.47 0.41 -10.26
CA ASN A 98 -7.00 0.84 -11.54
C ASN A 98 -8.32 0.17 -11.95
N ASP A 99 -8.84 -0.75 -11.14
CA ASP A 99 -10.11 -1.40 -11.44
C ASP A 99 -11.25 -0.37 -11.49
N PRO A 100 -12.09 -0.36 -12.55
CA PRO A 100 -13.17 0.61 -12.68
C PRO A 100 -14.08 0.68 -11.46
N SER A 101 -14.37 -0.48 -10.86
CA SER A 101 -15.25 -0.54 -9.70
C SER A 101 -14.62 0.08 -8.44
N ILE A 102 -13.29 0.12 -8.35
CA ILE A 102 -12.56 0.86 -7.31
C ILE A 102 -12.57 2.35 -7.62
N LYS A 103 -12.38 2.74 -8.90
CA LYS A 103 -12.44 4.16 -9.28
C LYS A 103 -13.78 4.79 -8.92
N GLU A 104 -14.87 4.06 -9.08
CA GLU A 104 -16.23 4.50 -8.74
C GLU A 104 -16.52 4.40 -7.23
N SER A 105 -15.78 3.57 -6.49
CA SER A 105 -15.99 3.33 -5.06
C SER A 105 -15.23 4.27 -4.13
N PHE A 106 -14.42 5.20 -4.63
CA PHE A 106 -13.65 6.10 -3.76
C PHE A 106 -13.68 7.51 -4.31
N ASP A 107 -14.01 8.48 -3.45
CA ASP A 107 -14.02 9.90 -3.81
C ASP A 107 -12.62 10.40 -4.15
N HIS A 108 -11.62 9.91 -3.42
CA HIS A 108 -10.22 10.25 -3.60
C HIS A 108 -9.36 8.98 -3.64
N ARG A 109 -8.30 9.02 -4.43
CA ARG A 109 -7.31 7.95 -4.52
C ARG A 109 -5.92 8.54 -4.65
N ALA A 110 -4.94 7.95 -3.97
CA ALA A 110 -3.55 8.35 -4.07
C ALA A 110 -2.63 7.13 -4.12
N TRP A 111 -1.50 7.28 -4.81
CA TRP A 111 -0.45 6.28 -4.90
C TRP A 111 0.88 6.93 -4.54
N VAL A 112 1.57 6.37 -3.56
CA VAL A 112 2.91 6.81 -3.15
C VAL A 112 3.85 5.61 -3.19
N CYS A 113 4.87 5.67 -4.04
CA CYS A 113 6.01 4.77 -3.93
C CYS A 113 6.92 5.32 -2.84
N VAL A 114 7.06 4.59 -1.73
CA VAL A 114 7.94 5.00 -0.65
C VAL A 114 9.38 4.69 -1.07
N SER A 115 10.26 5.70 -0.94
CA SER A 115 11.70 5.54 -1.15
C SER A 115 12.32 4.69 -0.03
N ASP A 116 13.64 4.58 0.00
CA ASP A 116 14.33 3.86 1.08
C ASP A 116 14.09 4.50 2.48
N GLU A 117 13.66 5.76 2.53
CA GLU A 117 13.33 6.49 3.75
C GLU A 117 11.81 6.73 3.86
N PHE A 118 11.24 6.44 5.03
CA PHE A 118 9.83 6.72 5.33
C PHE A 118 9.64 8.19 5.75
N ASP A 119 9.72 9.10 4.79
CA ASP A 119 9.56 10.54 5.03
C ASP A 119 8.08 10.94 5.09
N VAL A 120 7.57 11.14 6.30
CA VAL A 120 6.16 11.47 6.54
C VAL A 120 5.76 12.80 5.89
N VAL A 121 6.66 13.79 5.82
CA VAL A 121 6.37 15.10 5.21
C VAL A 121 6.15 14.92 3.72
N ASN A 122 7.11 14.31 3.03
CA ASN A 122 7.04 14.07 1.59
C ASN A 122 5.88 13.15 1.21
N ILE A 123 5.61 12.10 2.00
CA ILE A 123 4.45 11.21 1.78
C ILE A 123 3.15 12.01 1.93
N THR A 124 2.99 12.79 3.00
CA THR A 124 1.76 13.57 3.24
C THR A 124 1.55 14.61 2.15
N GLU A 125 2.61 15.29 1.72
CA GLU A 125 2.57 16.22 0.60
C GLU A 125 2.14 15.55 -0.70
N THR A 126 2.77 14.42 -1.06
CA THR A 126 2.44 13.66 -2.28
C THR A 126 0.97 13.24 -2.30
N ILE A 127 0.44 12.82 -1.14
CA ILE A 127 -0.97 12.46 -1.00
C ILE A 127 -1.85 13.69 -1.23
N LEU A 128 -1.54 14.81 -0.57
CA LEU A 128 -2.31 16.04 -0.69
C LEU A 128 -2.35 16.55 -2.14
N GLN A 129 -1.20 16.59 -2.81
CA GLN A 129 -1.10 16.98 -4.22
C GLN A 129 -1.90 16.03 -5.14
N SER A 130 -1.89 14.72 -4.85
CA SER A 130 -2.64 13.73 -5.62
C SER A 130 -4.16 13.96 -5.55
N ILE A 131 -4.68 14.36 -4.38
CA ILE A 131 -6.13 14.56 -4.19
C ILE A 131 -6.60 15.95 -4.60
N THR A 132 -5.74 16.98 -4.56
CA THR A 132 -6.09 18.34 -4.99
C THR A 132 -5.78 18.60 -6.46
N SER A 133 -4.86 17.85 -7.07
CA SER A 133 -4.28 18.16 -8.38
C SER A 133 -3.64 19.55 -8.44
N GLU A 134 -3.22 20.08 -7.29
CA GLU A 134 -2.60 21.39 -7.15
C GLU A 134 -1.19 21.26 -6.57
N PRO A 135 -0.23 22.08 -7.03
CA PRO A 135 1.07 22.17 -6.37
C PRO A 135 0.91 22.53 -4.89
N CYS A 136 1.61 21.79 -4.05
CA CYS A 136 1.73 22.11 -2.63
C CYS A 136 3.11 22.74 -2.41
N ALA A 137 3.16 23.81 -1.61
CA ALA A 137 4.42 24.48 -1.22
C ALA A 137 4.57 24.52 0.31
N TYR A 138 3.85 23.63 1.00
CA TYR A 138 3.88 23.54 2.46
C TYR A 138 4.97 22.55 2.87
N ASN A 139 6.00 23.02 3.56
CA ASN A 139 7.02 22.15 4.17
C ASN A 139 6.71 21.87 5.65
N ASP A 140 5.59 22.38 6.17
CA ASP A 140 5.15 22.17 7.55
C ASP A 140 4.17 20.98 7.64
N LEU A 141 4.56 19.95 8.38
CA LEU A 141 3.78 18.72 8.52
C LEU A 141 2.38 18.98 9.10
N ASN A 142 2.29 19.87 10.09
CA ASN A 142 1.01 20.17 10.72
C ASN A 142 0.03 20.78 9.70
N LEU A 143 0.46 21.76 8.93
CA LEU A 143 -0.37 22.38 7.90
C LEU A 143 -0.79 21.37 6.81
N LEU A 144 0.12 20.50 6.39
CA LEU A 144 -0.17 19.40 5.46
C LEU A 144 -1.26 18.48 6.02
N GLN A 145 -1.12 18.03 7.25
CA GLN A 145 -2.05 17.09 7.88
C GLN A 145 -3.42 17.71 8.18
N VAL A 146 -3.48 18.97 8.61
CA VAL A 146 -4.75 19.68 8.81
C VAL A 146 -5.52 19.77 7.51
N LYS A 147 -4.88 20.21 6.42
CA LYS A 147 -5.51 20.29 5.10
C LYS A 147 -5.92 18.94 4.55
N LEU A 148 -5.07 17.93 4.72
CA LEU A 148 -5.38 16.57 4.28
C LEU A 148 -6.63 16.05 5.02
N LYS A 149 -6.70 16.24 6.35
CA LYS A 149 -7.86 15.87 7.14
C LYS A 149 -9.14 16.57 6.68
N GLU A 150 -9.08 17.87 6.40
CA GLU A 150 -10.21 18.64 5.88
C GLU A 150 -10.72 18.09 4.53
N LYS A 151 -9.80 17.77 3.61
CA LYS A 151 -10.14 17.21 2.30
C LYS A 151 -10.73 15.80 2.38
N LEU A 152 -10.29 15.00 3.35
CA LEU A 152 -10.75 13.63 3.54
C LEU A 152 -12.01 13.50 4.40
N SER A 153 -12.44 14.58 5.05
CA SER A 153 -13.60 14.57 5.94
C SER A 153 -14.88 14.14 5.22
N GLY A 154 -15.47 13.03 5.66
CA GLY A 154 -16.69 12.46 5.07
C GLY A 154 -16.50 11.84 3.69
N LYS A 155 -15.26 11.58 3.27
CA LYS A 155 -14.91 11.00 1.97
C LYS A 155 -14.40 9.57 2.10
N ARG A 156 -14.68 8.74 1.10
CA ARG A 156 -14.03 7.43 0.93
C ARG A 156 -12.70 7.65 0.23
N PHE A 157 -11.63 7.22 0.86
CA PHE A 157 -10.27 7.42 0.38
C PHE A 157 -9.53 6.09 0.26
N LEU A 158 -8.91 5.86 -0.89
CA LEU A 158 -7.98 4.74 -1.09
C LEU A 158 -6.56 5.25 -1.26
N LEU A 159 -5.68 4.81 -0.37
CA LEU A 159 -4.25 5.09 -0.44
C LEU A 159 -3.48 3.81 -0.77
N VAL A 160 -2.54 3.88 -1.72
CA VAL A 160 -1.51 2.85 -1.87
C VAL A 160 -0.16 3.39 -1.43
N LEU A 161 0.47 2.70 -0.48
CA LEU A 161 1.85 2.91 -0.07
C LEU A 161 2.68 1.72 -0.58
N ASP A 162 3.30 1.90 -1.73
CA ASP A 162 4.06 0.85 -2.39
C ASP A 162 5.51 0.82 -1.89
N ASN A 163 6.03 -0.40 -1.69
CA ASN A 163 7.43 -0.68 -1.40
C ASN A 163 7.93 -0.03 -0.10
N ILE A 164 7.20 -0.23 1.00
CA ILE A 164 7.63 0.18 2.35
C ILE A 164 8.72 -0.77 2.85
N TRP A 165 9.80 -0.23 3.40
CA TRP A 165 10.93 -1.01 3.95
C TRP A 165 11.35 -0.62 5.36
N ASN A 166 11.37 0.68 5.66
CA ASN A 166 12.01 1.19 6.87
C ASN A 166 11.11 2.24 7.55
N LYS A 167 10.06 1.76 8.22
CA LYS A 167 9.13 2.61 8.99
C LYS A 167 9.35 2.40 10.49
N SER A 168 9.36 3.49 11.26
CA SER A 168 9.15 3.38 12.70
C SER A 168 7.66 3.31 13.02
N SER A 169 7.29 2.68 14.14
CA SER A 169 5.90 2.66 14.64
C SER A 169 5.38 4.09 14.89
N THR A 170 6.28 4.99 15.30
CA THR A 170 6.02 6.42 15.49
C THR A 170 5.64 7.11 14.18
N ASP A 171 6.45 6.96 13.13
CA ASP A 171 6.19 7.62 11.84
C ASP A 171 4.90 7.13 11.18
N TRP A 172 4.61 5.83 11.29
CA TRP A 172 3.35 5.26 10.85
C TRP A 172 2.14 5.85 11.58
N THR A 173 2.28 6.08 12.88
CA THR A 173 1.22 6.68 13.69
C THR A 173 1.02 8.15 13.33
N ILE A 174 2.11 8.89 13.13
CA ILE A 174 2.05 10.30 12.68
C ILE A 174 1.40 10.39 11.30
N LEU A 175 1.83 9.58 10.32
CA LEU A 175 1.25 9.60 8.96
C LEU A 175 -0.26 9.31 8.97
N ARG A 176 -0.74 8.46 9.88
CA ARG A 176 -2.17 8.09 9.95
C ARG A 176 -3.07 9.12 10.64
N ALA A 177 -2.51 10.09 11.35
CA ALA A 177 -3.27 11.09 12.09
C ALA A 177 -4.40 11.81 11.31
N PRO A 178 -4.24 12.17 10.01
CA PRO A 178 -5.30 12.83 9.24
C PRO A 178 -6.38 11.87 8.69
N PHE A 179 -6.16 10.56 8.77
CA PHE A 179 -7.07 9.56 8.20
C PHE A 179 -8.16 9.15 9.20
N GLY A 180 -9.35 8.81 8.68
CA GLY A 180 -10.50 8.43 9.49
C GLY A 180 -11.36 7.37 8.83
N ALA A 181 -12.60 7.25 9.29
CA ALA A 181 -13.62 6.38 8.70
C ALA A 181 -13.68 6.57 7.18
N GLY A 182 -13.83 5.46 6.45
CA GLY A 182 -13.82 5.48 4.97
C GLY A 182 -12.43 5.46 4.32
N THR A 183 -11.34 5.55 5.09
CA THR A 183 -9.98 5.39 4.56
C THR A 183 -9.58 3.91 4.48
N LYS A 184 -9.12 3.49 3.31
CA LYS A 184 -8.55 2.18 3.02
C LYS A 184 -7.11 2.38 2.58
N ILE A 185 -6.16 1.64 3.15
CA ILE A 185 -4.74 1.73 2.82
C ILE A 185 -4.26 0.37 2.33
N ILE A 186 -3.65 0.31 1.15
CA ILE A 186 -2.91 -0.85 0.66
C ILE A 186 -1.42 -0.57 0.89
N VAL A 187 -0.73 -1.49 1.55
CA VAL A 187 0.71 -1.46 1.77
C VAL A 187 1.33 -2.61 0.99
N THR A 188 2.41 -2.37 0.25
CA THR A 188 3.26 -3.45 -0.23
C THR A 188 4.62 -3.41 0.47
N THR A 189 5.09 -4.57 0.92
CA THR A 189 6.39 -4.71 1.60
C THR A 189 7.06 -6.03 1.23
N ARG A 190 8.38 -6.09 1.36
CA ARG A 190 9.15 -7.32 1.13
C ARG A 190 9.28 -8.14 2.43
N LEU A 191 9.45 -9.45 2.26
CA LEU A 191 9.94 -10.34 3.31
C LEU A 191 11.46 -10.26 3.40
#